data_AF-U9TFX4-F1
#
_entry.id   AF-U9TFX4-F1
#
_cell.length_a   1.000
_cell.length_b   1.000
_cell.length_c   1.000
_cell.angle_alpha   90.00
_cell.angle_beta   90.00
_cell.angle_gamma   90.00
#
_symmetry.space_group_name_H-M   'P 1'
#
loop_
_entity.id
_entity.type
_entity.pdbx_description
1 polymer ?
#
loop_
_entity_poly.entity_id
_entity_poly.type
_entity_poly.pdbx_seq_one_letter_code
_entity_poly.pdbx_strand_id
1 'polypeptide(L)'
;MKSHELADNLEKIAKTLKNHENIEINDAISLMLSLIGSKEIKSKKASKTEERSTEDLDFQLSQMPPKNIEEYLEYKGKEFPTKRLIELAKRIGLTTSNRQSRSALVNLISRHYESGQIDMLLRNSRNKPTYQADAQDSQATEESAPRRNNPNLKENDK
;
A
#
# COMPACT_ATOMS: atom_id res chain seq x y z
N MET A 1 -21.54 -31.08 38.60
CA MET A 1 -22.37 -31.43 37.43
C MET A 1 -22.13 -32.88 37.10
N LYS A 2 -23.18 -33.66 36.87
CA LYS A 2 -23.02 -35.06 36.45
C LYS A 2 -22.71 -35.09 34.95
N SER A 3 -21.87 -36.03 34.50
CA SER A 3 -21.38 -36.05 33.11
C SER A 3 -22.48 -36.11 32.04
N HIS A 4 -23.64 -36.69 32.37
CA HIS A 4 -24.80 -36.74 31.48
C HIS A 4 -25.44 -35.36 31.23
N GLU A 5 -25.56 -34.52 32.26
CA GLU A 5 -26.10 -33.16 32.13
C GLU A 5 -25.20 -32.28 31.26
N LEU A 6 -23.89 -32.49 31.33
CA LEU A 6 -22.93 -31.78 30.48
C LEU A 6 -23.06 -32.22 29.02
N ALA A 7 -23.21 -33.52 28.77
CA ALA A 7 -23.41 -34.04 27.42
C ALA A 7 -24.69 -33.49 26.79
N ASP A 8 -25.80 -33.46 27.53
CA ASP A 8 -27.08 -32.90 27.06
C ASP A 8 -26.97 -31.41 26.73
N ASN A 9 -26.20 -30.66 27.52
CA ASN A 9 -25.96 -29.24 27.28
C ASN A 9 -25.08 -29.01 26.04
N LEU A 10 -24.03 -29.81 25.86
CA LEU A 10 -23.17 -29.73 24.67
C LEU A 10 -23.94 -30.10 23.40
N GLU A 11 -24.85 -31.07 23.46
CA GLU A 11 -25.67 -31.45 22.32
C GLU A 11 -26.66 -30.34 21.93
N LYS A 12 -27.28 -29.68 22.91
CA LYS A 12 -28.15 -28.51 22.66
C LYS A 12 -27.38 -27.36 22.02
N ILE A 13 -26.15 -27.10 22.47
CA ILE A 13 -25.26 -26.07 21.90
C ILE A 13 -24.88 -26.42 20.45
N ALA A 14 -24.53 -27.67 20.16
CA ALA A 14 -24.20 -28.08 18.80
C ALA A 14 -25.40 -27.93 17.84
N LYS A 15 -26.62 -28.22 18.32
CA LYS A 15 -27.85 -28.06 17.54
C LYS A 15 -28.18 -26.59 17.26
N THR A 16 -27.97 -25.68 18.22
CA THR A 16 -28.19 -24.25 17.98
C THR A 16 -27.16 -23.68 17.01
N LEU A 17 -25.88 -24.02 17.16
CA LEU A 17 -24.82 -23.57 16.26
C LEU A 17 -25.02 -24.06 14.81
N LYS A 18 -25.61 -25.24 14.62
CA LYS A 18 -25.89 -25.79 13.29
C LYS A 18 -26.99 -25.04 12.53
N ASN A 19 -27.88 -24.34 13.23
CA ASN A 19 -29.08 -23.73 12.67
C ASN A 19 -28.96 -22.21 12.46
N HIS A 20 -27.87 -21.57 12.88
CA HIS A 20 -27.65 -20.13 12.67
C HIS A 20 -26.61 -19.89 11.56
N GLU A 21 -26.85 -18.88 10.71
CA GLU A 21 -25.88 -18.45 9.69
C GLU A 21 -24.61 -17.89 10.35
N ASN A 22 -23.45 -18.14 9.72
CA ASN A 22 -22.11 -17.89 10.29
C ASN A 22 -21.85 -16.47 10.82
N ILE A 23 -22.67 -15.49 10.44
CA ILE A 23 -22.50 -14.07 10.78
C ILE A 23 -22.90 -13.79 12.24
N GLU A 24 -23.82 -14.57 12.83
CA GLU A 24 -24.34 -14.33 14.20
C GLU A 24 -23.79 -15.31 15.26
N ILE A 25 -22.99 -16.30 14.83
CA ILE A 25 -22.48 -17.37 15.70
C ILE A 25 -21.59 -16.82 16.82
N ASN A 26 -20.76 -15.81 16.54
CA ASN A 26 -19.84 -15.26 17.52
C ASN A 26 -20.55 -14.52 18.67
N ASP A 27 -21.67 -13.86 18.37
CA ASP A 27 -22.45 -13.13 19.38
C ASP A 27 -23.26 -14.11 20.24
N ALA A 28 -23.82 -15.16 19.61
CA ALA A 28 -24.49 -16.25 20.30
C ALA A 28 -23.52 -17.01 21.24
N ILE A 29 -22.30 -17.32 20.78
CA ILE A 29 -21.26 -17.97 21.61
C ILE A 29 -20.86 -17.07 22.78
N SER A 30 -20.68 -15.76 22.55
CA SER A 30 -20.30 -14.81 23.59
C SER A 30 -21.36 -14.68 24.68
N LEU A 31 -22.64 -14.66 24.29
CA LEU A 31 -23.77 -14.62 25.21
C LEU A 31 -23.95 -15.94 25.97
N MET A 32 -23.63 -17.08 25.37
CA MET A 32 -23.66 -18.38 26.06
C MET A 32 -22.50 -18.55 27.06
N LEU A 33 -21.31 -18.06 26.72
CA LEU A 33 -20.14 -18.08 27.63
C LEU A 33 -20.37 -17.22 28.89
N SER A 34 -21.13 -16.11 28.75
CA SER A 34 -21.49 -15.25 29.88
C SER A 34 -22.54 -15.91 30.81
N LEU A 35 -23.50 -16.65 30.26
CA LEU A 35 -24.53 -17.39 31.01
C LEU A 35 -23.98 -18.59 31.78
N ILE A 36 -22.92 -19.24 31.29
CA ILE A 36 -22.27 -20.40 31.96
C ILE A 36 -21.41 -19.96 33.17
N GLY A 37 -21.33 -18.66 33.47
CA GLY A 37 -20.60 -18.16 34.63
C GLY A 37 -19.08 -18.31 34.50
N SER A 38 -18.59 -18.39 33.26
CA SER A 38 -17.17 -18.41 32.99
C SER A 38 -16.61 -17.05 33.35
N LYS A 39 -15.96 -16.97 34.54
CA LYS A 39 -15.11 -15.85 34.93
C LYS A 39 -14.37 -15.36 33.69
N GLU A 40 -14.57 -14.09 33.36
CA GLU A 40 -13.88 -13.38 32.31
C GLU A 40 -12.43 -13.88 32.26
N ILE A 41 -12.13 -14.69 31.25
CA ILE A 41 -10.75 -14.76 30.78
C ILE A 41 -10.54 -13.34 30.29
N LYS A 42 -9.85 -12.55 31.11
CA LYS A 42 -9.33 -11.24 30.75
C LYS A 42 -8.45 -11.46 29.53
N SER A 43 -9.08 -11.55 28.37
CA SER A 43 -8.42 -11.32 27.11
C SER A 43 -7.92 -9.89 27.26
N LYS A 44 -6.61 -9.78 27.43
CA LYS A 44 -5.92 -8.52 27.25
C LYS A 44 -6.51 -7.93 25.99
N LYS A 45 -7.12 -6.75 26.10
CA LYS A 45 -7.61 -5.93 24.98
C LYS A 45 -6.58 -5.98 23.85
N ALA A 46 -6.73 -6.94 22.95
CA ALA A 46 -6.33 -6.76 21.58
C ALA A 46 -7.39 -5.78 21.10
N SER A 47 -6.98 -4.53 20.94
CA SER A 47 -7.74 -3.56 20.16
C SER A 47 -8.25 -4.32 18.94
N LYS A 48 -9.58 -4.46 18.86
CA LYS A 48 -10.31 -4.84 17.67
C LYS A 48 -10.06 -3.69 16.68
N THR A 49 -8.84 -3.60 16.18
CA THR A 49 -8.58 -2.99 14.89
C THR A 49 -9.31 -3.93 13.98
N GLU A 50 -10.51 -3.53 13.57
CA GLU A 50 -11.23 -4.19 12.49
C GLU A 50 -10.19 -4.61 11.47
N GLU A 51 -10.04 -5.92 11.30
CA GLU A 51 -9.32 -6.48 10.18
C GLU A 51 -10.10 -6.03 8.95
N ARG A 52 -9.89 -4.77 8.52
CA ARG A 52 -10.18 -4.37 7.15
C ARG A 52 -9.52 -5.44 6.32
N SER A 53 -10.35 -6.15 5.58
CA SER A 53 -9.93 -7.21 4.69
C SER A 53 -8.70 -6.68 3.95
N THR A 54 -7.62 -7.44 3.96
CA THR A 54 -6.41 -7.03 3.25
C THR A 54 -6.67 -6.87 1.75
N GLU A 55 -7.81 -7.37 1.25
CA GLU A 55 -8.31 -7.22 -0.13
C GLU A 55 -8.64 -5.77 -0.47
N ASP A 56 -9.28 -5.04 0.44
CA ASP A 56 -9.53 -3.60 0.26
C ASP A 56 -8.22 -2.80 0.19
N LEU A 57 -7.17 -3.32 0.83
CA LEU A 57 -5.88 -2.64 0.90
C LEU A 57 -5.16 -2.63 -0.46
N ASP A 58 -5.18 -3.75 -1.18
CA ASP A 58 -4.54 -3.85 -2.49
C ASP A 58 -5.16 -2.87 -3.47
N PHE A 59 -6.50 -2.79 -3.47
CA PHE A 59 -7.22 -1.84 -4.28
C PHE A 59 -6.86 -0.40 -3.90
N GLN A 60 -6.89 -0.06 -2.61
CA GLN A 60 -6.52 1.29 -2.14
C GLN A 60 -5.08 1.67 -2.52
N LEU A 61 -4.12 0.75 -2.41
CA LEU A 61 -2.73 0.99 -2.76
C LEU A 61 -2.55 1.17 -4.27
N SER A 62 -3.31 0.44 -5.09
CA SER A 62 -3.25 0.57 -6.56
C SER A 62 -3.71 1.94 -7.08
N GLN A 63 -4.61 2.61 -6.36
CA GLN A 63 -5.14 3.92 -6.73
C GLN A 63 -4.28 5.09 -6.21
N MET A 64 -3.30 4.80 -5.34
CA MET A 64 -2.53 5.82 -4.67
C MET A 64 -1.22 6.13 -5.41
N PRO A 65 -0.77 7.40 -5.45
CA PRO A 65 0.57 7.72 -5.95
C PRO A 65 1.64 7.01 -5.11
N PRO A 66 2.76 6.56 -5.70
CA PRO A 66 3.72 5.74 -4.97
C PRO A 66 4.37 6.42 -3.77
N LYS A 67 4.63 7.73 -3.89
CA LYS A 67 5.10 8.56 -2.76
C LYS A 67 4.12 8.54 -1.59
N ASN A 68 2.82 8.52 -1.87
CA ASN A 68 1.79 8.46 -0.85
C ASN A 68 1.64 7.05 -0.28
N ILE A 69 2.02 6.00 -1.01
CA ILE A 69 2.02 4.61 -0.51
C ILE A 69 3.07 4.46 0.59
N GLU A 70 4.28 4.97 0.38
CA GLU A 70 5.35 4.93 1.37
C GLU A 70 4.94 5.68 2.64
N GLU A 71 4.47 6.93 2.50
CA GLU A 71 3.97 7.73 3.62
C GLU A 71 2.79 7.05 4.33
N TYR A 72 1.86 6.44 3.59
CA TYR A 72 0.69 5.75 4.17
C TYR A 72 1.11 4.54 5.01
N LEU A 73 2.01 3.71 4.50
CA LEU A 73 2.48 2.49 5.16
C LEU A 73 3.43 2.79 6.35
N GLU A 74 4.15 3.92 6.30
CA GLU A 74 4.99 4.38 7.41
C GLU A 74 4.16 5.08 8.51
N TYR A 75 3.32 6.04 8.14
CA TYR A 75 2.51 6.82 9.08
C TYR A 75 1.54 5.94 9.87
N LYS A 76 0.93 4.95 9.20
CA LYS A 76 0.08 3.94 9.83
C LYS A 76 0.86 2.74 10.35
N GLY A 77 2.05 2.99 10.91
CA GLY A 77 2.97 1.99 11.43
C GLY A 77 2.33 0.92 12.32
N LYS A 78 1.33 1.32 13.13
CA LYS A 78 0.57 0.46 14.04
C LYS A 78 -0.48 -0.41 13.34
N GLU A 79 -1.07 0.05 12.23
CA GLU A 79 -2.09 -0.70 11.47
C GLU A 79 -1.44 -1.76 10.56
N PHE A 80 -0.18 -1.53 10.18
CA PHE A 80 0.59 -2.40 9.28
C PHE A 80 1.80 -2.99 9.99
N PRO A 81 1.68 -3.94 10.93
CA PRO A 81 2.84 -4.61 11.49
C PRO A 81 3.64 -5.35 10.40
N THR A 82 4.92 -5.63 10.64
CA THR A 82 5.82 -6.30 9.68
C THR A 82 5.22 -7.57 9.08
N LYS A 83 4.49 -8.36 9.89
CA LYS A 83 3.79 -9.56 9.42
C LYS A 83 2.75 -9.27 8.34
N ARG A 84 1.95 -8.21 8.54
CA ARG A 84 0.92 -7.78 7.59
C ARG A 84 1.53 -7.23 6.30
N LEU A 85 2.70 -6.58 6.37
CA LEU A 85 3.45 -6.16 5.19
C LEU A 85 4.02 -7.35 4.40
N ILE A 86 4.46 -8.41 5.09
CA ILE A 86 4.90 -9.65 4.43
C ILE A 86 3.72 -10.34 3.74
N GLU A 87 2.57 -10.43 4.40
CA GLU A 87 1.35 -10.99 3.82
C GLU A 87 0.89 -10.20 2.58
N LEU A 88 0.87 -8.88 2.70
CA LEU A 88 0.58 -7.97 1.59
C LEU A 88 1.53 -8.21 0.41
N ALA A 89 2.84 -8.22 0.67
CA ALA A 89 3.85 -8.44 -0.37
C ALA A 89 3.70 -9.81 -1.06
N LYS A 90 3.43 -10.88 -0.30
CA LYS A 90 3.18 -12.21 -0.88
C LYS A 90 1.94 -12.23 -1.75
N ARG A 91 0.88 -11.52 -1.35
CA ARG A 91 -0.37 -11.47 -2.10
C ARG A 91 -0.20 -10.78 -3.45
N ILE A 92 0.55 -9.67 -3.50
CA ILE A 92 0.90 -9.01 -4.76
C ILE A 92 1.98 -9.74 -5.56
N GLY A 93 2.37 -10.96 -5.15
CA GLY A 93 3.30 -11.81 -5.88
C GLY A 93 4.78 -11.50 -5.67
N LEU A 94 5.13 -10.66 -4.69
CA LEU A 94 6.52 -10.36 -4.37
C LEU A 94 7.15 -11.46 -3.52
N THR A 95 8.40 -11.79 -3.85
CA THR A 95 9.20 -12.72 -3.03
C THR A 95 9.80 -11.95 -1.86
N THR A 96 9.37 -12.28 -0.64
CA THR A 96 9.85 -11.64 0.59
C THR A 96 10.43 -12.64 1.58
N SER A 97 11.46 -12.23 2.31
CA SER A 97 12.03 -13.00 3.42
C SER A 97 11.50 -12.50 4.76
N ASN A 98 11.25 -13.44 5.69
CA ASN A 98 10.82 -13.10 7.05
C ASN A 98 11.86 -12.28 7.84
N ARG A 99 13.09 -12.17 7.34
CA ARG A 99 14.19 -11.39 7.97
C ARG A 99 14.25 -9.94 7.48
N GLN A 100 13.42 -9.53 6.54
CA GLN A 100 13.45 -8.16 6.01
C GLN A 100 12.98 -7.16 7.07
N SER A 101 13.63 -5.99 7.09
CA SER A 101 13.20 -4.88 7.93
C SER A 101 11.86 -4.33 7.43
N ARG A 102 11.14 -3.61 8.30
CA ARG A 102 9.91 -2.92 7.93
C ARG A 102 10.14 -1.98 6.75
N SER A 103 11.18 -1.14 6.82
CA SER A 103 11.53 -0.19 5.76
C SER A 103 11.82 -0.87 4.43
N ALA A 104 12.52 -2.00 4.45
CA ALA A 104 12.79 -2.77 3.24
C ALA A 104 11.50 -3.30 2.60
N LEU A 105 10.54 -3.77 3.41
CA LEU A 105 9.24 -4.24 2.93
C LEU A 105 8.40 -3.10 2.34
N VAL A 106 8.34 -1.95 3.01
CA VAL A 106 7.62 -0.76 2.50
C VAL A 106 8.19 -0.32 1.16
N ASN A 107 9.52 -0.22 1.05
CA ASN A 107 10.18 0.17 -0.20
C ASN A 107 9.93 -0.85 -1.32
N LEU A 108 9.95 -2.14 -1.00
CA LEU A 108 9.68 -3.19 -1.98
C LEU A 108 8.26 -3.09 -2.53
N ILE A 109 7.27 -2.89 -1.65
CA ILE A 109 5.86 -2.72 -2.03
C ILE A 109 5.69 -1.44 -2.85
N SER A 110 6.26 -0.31 -2.42
CA SER A 110 6.19 0.96 -3.14
C SER A 110 6.74 0.83 -4.57
N ARG A 111 7.95 0.29 -4.72
CA ARG A 111 8.59 0.08 -6.03
C ARG A 111 7.80 -0.82 -6.97
N HIS A 112 7.09 -1.81 -6.44
CA HIS A 112 6.24 -2.67 -7.25
C HIS A 112 5.12 -1.86 -7.92
N TYR A 113 4.43 -1.01 -7.15
CA TYR A 113 3.38 -0.14 -7.68
C TYR A 113 3.94 0.97 -8.60
N GLU A 114 5.13 1.52 -8.30
CA GLU A 114 5.82 2.45 -9.22
C GLU A 114 6.06 1.82 -10.58
N SER A 115 6.63 0.62 -10.59
CA SER A 115 6.97 -0.09 -11.83
C SER A 115 5.71 -0.36 -12.66
N GLY A 116 4.60 -0.76 -12.01
CA GLY A 116 3.32 -0.95 -12.69
C GLY A 116 2.75 0.32 -13.32
N GLN A 117 2.85 1.47 -12.64
CA GLN A 117 2.40 2.75 -13.19
C GLN A 117 3.26 3.21 -14.37
N ILE A 118 4.58 3.03 -14.29
CA ILE A 118 5.51 3.35 -15.38
C ILE A 118 5.23 2.46 -16.59
N ASP A 119 5.05 1.16 -16.38
CA ASP A 119 4.72 0.22 -17.47
C ASP A 119 3.40 0.58 -18.15
N MET A 120 2.38 0.98 -17.37
CA MET A 120 1.10 1.45 -17.91
C MET A 120 1.28 2.73 -18.73
N LEU A 121 2.05 3.70 -18.22
CA LEU A 121 2.34 4.95 -18.92
C LEU A 121 3.05 4.69 -20.26
N LEU A 122 4.03 3.77 -20.26
CA LEU A 122 4.79 3.40 -21.45
C LEU A 122 3.91 2.66 -22.50
N ARG A 123 3.00 1.80 -22.05
CA ARG A 123 2.03 1.15 -22.96
C ARG A 123 1.06 2.16 -23.56
N ASN A 124 0.60 3.12 -22.76
CA ASN A 124 -0.31 4.17 -23.22
C ASN A 124 0.38 5.17 -24.16
N SER A 125 1.67 5.46 -23.96
CA SER A 125 2.43 6.35 -24.85
C SER A 125 2.70 5.72 -26.22
N ARG A 126 2.85 4.40 -26.30
CA ARG A 126 3.00 3.66 -27.59
C ARG A 126 1.75 3.66 -28.46
N ASN A 127 0.57 3.84 -27.87
CA ASN A 127 -0.70 3.86 -28.60
C ASN A 127 -1.14 5.26 -29.06
N LYS A 128 -0.37 6.31 -28.73
CA LYS A 128 -0.58 7.63 -29.33
C LYS A 128 0.15 7.65 -30.68
N PRO A 129 -0.53 7.91 -31.81
CA PRO A 129 0.17 8.17 -33.06
C PRO A 129 1.13 9.32 -32.80
N THR A 130 2.42 9.04 -33.03
CA THR A 130 3.48 10.03 -33.01
C THR A 130 3.09 11.12 -33.99
N TYR A 131 2.58 12.25 -33.50
CA TYR A 131 2.56 13.45 -34.32
C TYR A 131 4.00 13.73 -34.70
N GLN A 132 4.23 13.72 -36.01
CA GLN A 132 5.49 14.02 -36.64
C GLN A 132 6.10 15.23 -35.96
N ALA A 133 7.32 15.06 -35.46
CA ALA A 133 8.18 16.20 -35.22
C ALA A 133 8.41 16.84 -36.58
N ASP A 134 7.66 17.90 -36.87
CA ASP A 134 8.00 18.83 -37.94
C ASP A 134 9.37 19.41 -37.59
N ALA A 135 10.39 18.79 -38.17
CA ALA A 135 11.65 19.42 -38.46
C ALA A 135 11.34 20.58 -39.42
N GLN A 136 11.12 21.78 -38.88
CA GLN A 136 11.32 23.01 -39.64
C GLN A 136 12.71 23.52 -39.35
N ASP A 137 13.60 23.03 -40.22
CA ASP A 137 14.92 23.57 -40.49
C ASP A 137 14.78 24.92 -41.23
N SER A 138 15.55 25.90 -40.77
CA SER A 138 16.19 26.98 -41.55
C SER A 138 15.36 27.92 -42.46
N GLN A 139 15.20 29.18 -42.02
CA GLN A 139 15.48 30.42 -42.81
C GLN A 139 15.94 31.52 -41.84
N ALA A 140 17.23 31.85 -41.78
CA ALA A 140 17.90 32.92 -42.54
C ALA A 140 17.57 34.35 -42.05
N THR A 141 18.49 34.93 -41.26
CA THR A 141 18.89 36.35 -41.39
C THR A 141 20.36 36.46 -40.99
N GLU A 142 21.23 36.36 -42.00
CA GLU A 142 22.46 37.12 -42.05
C GLU A 142 22.10 38.61 -42.04
N GLU A 143 22.65 39.41 -41.13
CA GLU A 143 23.14 40.74 -41.49
C GLU A 143 24.06 41.34 -40.42
N SER A 144 25.31 41.53 -40.84
CA SER A 144 26.09 42.75 -40.62
C SER A 144 26.67 43.04 -39.24
N ALA A 145 27.84 42.44 -39.01
CA ALA A 145 28.90 43.08 -38.22
C ALA A 145 29.42 44.36 -38.90
N PRO A 146 29.89 45.36 -38.14
CA PRO A 146 30.99 46.19 -38.60
C PRO A 146 32.28 45.89 -37.84
N ARG A 147 33.33 45.80 -38.65
CA ARG A 147 34.74 45.61 -38.30
C ARG A 147 35.31 46.82 -37.53
N ARG A 148 36.25 46.48 -36.63
CA ARG A 148 37.54 47.15 -36.35
C ARG A 148 37.53 48.62 -35.91
N ASN A 149 38.13 48.89 -34.75
CA ASN A 149 39.54 49.30 -34.68
C ASN A 149 39.99 49.50 -33.24
N ASN A 150 41.06 48.81 -32.85
CA ASN A 150 41.92 49.16 -31.73
C ASN A 150 43.03 50.06 -32.31
N PRO A 151 43.34 51.22 -31.71
CA PRO A 151 44.66 51.32 -31.09
C PRO A 151 44.76 52.25 -29.87
N ASN A 152 45.42 51.77 -28.82
CA ASN A 152 46.55 52.41 -28.12
C ASN A 152 46.54 53.95 -27.89
N LEU A 153 46.33 54.37 -26.63
CA LEU A 153 46.92 55.55 -25.97
C LEU A 153 47.18 55.11 -24.51
N LYS A 154 48.37 54.68 -24.11
CA LYS A 154 49.58 55.46 -23.76
C LYS A 154 49.30 56.72 -22.91
N GLU A 155 49.98 56.73 -21.76
CA GLU A 155 50.54 57.91 -21.06
C GLU A 155 49.50 58.81 -20.36
N ASN A 156 49.69 59.43 -19.20
CA ASN A 156 50.75 59.55 -18.19
C ASN A 156 50.11 60.31 -17.00
N ASP A 157 50.83 60.39 -15.87
CA ASP A 157 50.71 61.39 -14.79
C ASP A 157 49.46 61.29 -13.89
N LYS A 158 49.52 61.36 -12.55
CA LYS A 158 50.57 61.71 -11.59
C LYS A 158 50.15 61.21 -10.21
#